data_AF-A0A258CS99-F1
#
_entry.id   AF-A0A258CS99-F1
#
_cell.length_a   1.000
_cell.length_b   1.000
_cell.length_c   1.000
_cell.angle_alpha   90.00
_cell.angle_beta   90.00
_cell.angle_gamma   90.00
#
_symmetry.space_group_name_H-M   'P 1'
#
loop_
_entity.id
_entity.type
_entity.pdbx_description
1 polymer ?
#
loop_
_entity_poly.entity_id
_entity_poly.type
_entity_poly.pdbx_seq_one_letter_code
_entity_poly.pdbx_strand_id
1 'polypeptide(L)'
;MLHAALVLQPGSCIRRLGGTRAREMQFTRLLRNRSVTVEEMSQHAGTLTGGRAAGRDVVAIQDTSELALGGRRAAAAGYGIVGKGGAARGLLLHPVLAVEA
;
A
#
# COMPACT_ATOMS: atom_id res chain seq x y z
N MET A 1 7.51 -8.42 -10.56
CA MET A 1 6.31 -8.80 -11.35
C MET A 1 5.02 -8.19 -10.80
N LEU A 2 4.66 -8.37 -9.52
CA LEU A 2 3.44 -7.75 -8.95
C LEU A 2 3.48 -6.21 -9.03
N HIS A 3 4.57 -5.57 -8.61
CA HIS A 3 4.72 -4.12 -8.69
C HIS A 3 4.55 -3.59 -10.13
N ALA A 4 5.19 -4.22 -11.11
CA ALA A 4 5.02 -3.86 -12.52
C ALA A 4 3.58 -4.01 -13.00
N ALA A 5 2.88 -5.08 -12.59
CA ALA A 5 1.46 -5.25 -12.90
C ALA A 5 0.58 -4.16 -12.26
N LEU A 6 0.87 -3.74 -11.02
CA LEU A 6 0.19 -2.64 -10.34
C LEU A 6 0.41 -1.29 -11.03
N VAL A 7 1.63 -1.03 -11.52
CA VAL A 7 1.95 0.19 -12.28
C VAL A 7 1.21 0.22 -13.61
N LEU A 8 1.16 -0.90 -14.33
CA LEU A 8 0.46 -0.98 -15.62
C LEU A 8 -1.07 -0.91 -15.47
N GLN A 9 -1.63 -1.46 -14.39
CA GLN A 9 -3.06 -1.46 -14.15
C GLN A 9 -3.36 -1.26 -12.67
N PRO A 10 -3.52 0.00 -12.20
CA PRO A 10 -3.82 0.29 -10.81
C PRO A 10 -5.11 -0.41 -10.34
N GLY A 11 -5.05 -1.04 -9.17
CA GLY A 11 -6.22 -1.67 -8.56
C GLY A 11 -5.88 -2.71 -7.50
N SER A 12 -6.89 -3.17 -6.78
CA SER A 12 -6.76 -4.12 -5.65
C SER A 12 -7.18 -5.56 -5.98
N CYS A 13 -7.61 -5.83 -7.22
CA CYS A 13 -8.13 -7.14 -7.61
C CYS A 13 -7.03 -8.03 -8.19
N ILE A 14 -6.50 -8.95 -7.37
CA ILE A 14 -5.37 -9.83 -7.75
C ILE A 14 -5.65 -10.68 -9.00
N ARG A 15 -6.89 -11.16 -9.17
CA ARG A 15 -7.30 -11.88 -10.40
C ARG A 15 -7.14 -11.03 -11.65
N ARG A 16 -7.56 -9.76 -11.60
CA ARG A 16 -7.40 -8.81 -12.71
C ARG A 16 -5.94 -8.45 -12.97
N LEU A 17 -5.15 -8.26 -11.91
CA LEU A 17 -3.71 -7.98 -12.03
C LEU A 17 -2.92 -9.18 -12.57
N GLY A 18 -3.30 -10.39 -12.18
CA GLY A 18 -2.63 -11.62 -12.58
C GLY A 18 -2.87 -11.96 -14.06
N GLY A 19 -4.08 -11.75 -14.57
CA GLY A 19 -4.48 -12.04 -15.96
C GLY A 19 -4.51 -13.54 -16.31
N THR A 20 -3.79 -14.38 -15.57
CA THR A 20 -3.84 -15.85 -15.62
C THR A 20 -3.93 -16.43 -14.23
N ARG A 21 -4.46 -17.66 -14.12
CA ARG A 21 -4.58 -18.37 -12.84
C ARG A 21 -3.22 -18.56 -12.14
N ALA A 22 -2.17 -18.87 -12.90
CA ALA A 22 -0.83 -19.06 -12.36
C ALA A 22 -0.28 -17.77 -11.74
N ARG A 23 -0.43 -16.62 -12.42
CA ARG A 23 0.01 -15.32 -11.91
C ARG A 23 -0.83 -14.84 -10.73
N GLU A 24 -2.14 -15.05 -10.76
CA GLU A 24 -3.02 -14.78 -9.61
C GLU A 24 -2.56 -15.53 -8.36
N MET A 25 -2.23 -16.83 -8.49
CA MET A 25 -1.72 -17.63 -7.39
C MET A 25 -0.34 -17.18 -6.93
N GLN A 26 0.56 -16.83 -7.85
CA GLN A 26 1.87 -16.29 -7.52
C GLN A 26 1.74 -15.00 -6.68
N PHE A 27 0.93 -14.05 -7.13
CA PHE A 27 0.71 -12.77 -6.43
C PHE A 27 0.02 -12.99 -5.07
N THR A 28 -0.98 -13.87 -5.01
CA THR A 28 -1.64 -14.22 -3.76
C THR A 28 -0.67 -14.85 -2.75
N ARG A 29 0.22 -15.75 -3.20
CA ARG A 29 1.24 -16.37 -2.35
C ARG A 29 2.23 -15.35 -1.83
N LEU A 30 2.68 -14.42 -2.68
CA LEU A 30 3.57 -13.32 -2.27
C LEU A 30 2.91 -12.48 -1.17
N LEU A 31 1.67 -12.01 -1.37
CA LEU A 31 0.94 -11.15 -0.42
C LEU A 31 0.56 -11.85 0.89
N ARG A 32 0.57 -13.19 0.92
CA ARG A 32 0.28 -13.99 2.13
C ARG A 32 1.53 -14.61 2.75
N ASN A 33 2.70 -14.35 2.20
CA ASN A 33 3.95 -14.89 2.73
C ASN A 33 4.34 -14.08 3.97
N ARG A 34 4.44 -14.75 5.13
CA ARG A 34 4.83 -14.10 6.40
C ARG A 34 6.26 -13.55 6.39
N SER A 35 7.13 -14.05 5.51
CA SER A 35 8.48 -13.52 5.32
C SER A 35 8.50 -12.23 4.49
N VAL A 36 7.37 -11.83 3.88
CA VAL A 36 7.24 -10.54 3.17
C VAL A 36 6.50 -9.59 4.08
N THR A 37 7.22 -8.63 4.68
CA THR A 37 6.66 -7.72 5.69
C THR A 37 6.33 -6.35 5.10
N VAL A 38 5.31 -5.69 5.65
CA VAL A 38 4.95 -4.31 5.27
C VAL A 38 6.06 -3.34 5.65
N GLU A 39 6.71 -3.57 6.79
CA GLU A 39 7.86 -2.81 7.28
C GLU A 39 8.98 -2.76 6.22
N GLU A 40 9.43 -3.91 5.76
CA GLU A 40 10.53 -4.03 4.79
C GLU A 40 10.13 -3.48 3.42
N MET A 41 8.88 -3.71 2.98
CA MET A 41 8.36 -3.11 1.75
C MET A 41 8.36 -1.57 1.81
N SER A 42 7.95 -1.00 2.94
CA SER A 42 7.93 0.44 3.18
C SER A 42 9.35 1.01 3.23
N GLN A 43 10.25 0.36 3.98
CA GLN A 43 11.65 0.75 4.08
C GLN A 43 12.34 0.71 2.72
N HIS A 44 12.13 -0.34 1.93
CA HIS A 44 12.69 -0.46 0.59
C HIS A 44 12.23 0.69 -0.33
N ALA A 45 10.94 1.03 -0.31
CA ALA A 45 10.41 2.17 -1.07
C ALA A 45 11.02 3.51 -0.59
N GLY A 46 11.19 3.67 0.72
CA GLY A 46 11.88 4.81 1.34
C GLY A 46 13.34 4.92 0.89
N THR A 47 14.09 3.82 0.89
CA THR A 47 15.49 3.78 0.42
C THR A 47 15.62 4.20 -1.04
N LEU A 48 14.75 3.69 -1.92
CA LEU A 48 14.74 4.09 -3.33
C LEU A 48 14.38 5.57 -3.51
N THR A 49 13.44 6.08 -2.71
CA THR A 49 13.05 7.50 -2.73
C THR A 49 14.20 8.38 -2.23
N GLY A 50 14.84 8.01 -1.12
CA GLY A 50 16.02 8.72 -0.59
C GLY A 50 17.19 8.76 -1.57
N GLY A 51 17.47 7.65 -2.26
CA GLY A 51 18.47 7.61 -3.32
C GLY A 51 18.16 8.54 -4.50
N ARG A 52 16.87 8.76 -4.80
CA ARG A 52 16.42 9.74 -5.79
C ARG A 52 16.38 11.17 -5.26
N ALA A 53 16.24 11.38 -3.96
CA ALA A 53 16.26 12.72 -3.36
C ALA A 53 17.68 13.22 -3.05
N ALA A 54 18.66 12.32 -2.97
CA ALA A 54 20.02 12.65 -2.58
C ALA A 54 20.63 13.78 -3.43
N GLY A 55 21.13 14.81 -2.75
CA GLY A 55 21.77 15.98 -3.36
C GLY A 55 20.82 16.99 -4.02
N ARG A 56 19.51 16.84 -3.84
CA ARG A 56 18.49 17.78 -4.34
C ARG A 56 17.87 18.58 -3.19
N ASP A 57 17.46 19.80 -3.48
CA ASP A 57 16.56 20.55 -2.61
C ASP A 57 15.15 19.96 -2.73
N VAL A 58 14.62 19.47 -1.61
CA VAL A 58 13.33 18.78 -1.59
C VAL A 58 12.44 19.29 -0.48
N VAL A 59 11.14 19.36 -0.78
CA VAL A 59 10.08 19.53 0.21
C VAL A 59 9.59 18.14 0.60
N ALA A 60 9.66 17.82 1.90
CA ALA A 60 9.09 16.60 2.47
C ALA A 60 7.67 16.89 2.98
N ILE A 61 6.67 16.62 2.14
CA ILE A 61 5.26 16.84 2.48
C ILE A 61 4.76 15.66 3.30
N GLN A 62 4.17 15.95 4.46
CA GLN A 62 3.57 14.96 5.35
C GLN A 62 2.09 15.26 5.53
N ASP A 63 1.27 14.23 5.50
CA ASP A 63 -0.16 14.31 5.79
C ASP A 63 -0.64 12.96 6.36
N THR A 64 -1.89 12.87 6.81
CA THR A 64 -2.52 11.62 7.23
C THR A 64 -3.82 11.41 6.48
N SER A 65 -3.93 10.27 5.79
CA SER A 65 -5.13 9.88 5.05
C SER A 65 -5.80 8.66 5.68
N GLU A 66 -7.13 8.65 5.66
CA GLU A 66 -7.92 7.47 6.03
C GLU A 66 -8.09 6.53 4.83
N LEU A 67 -7.87 5.23 5.02
CA LEU A 67 -8.20 4.21 4.03
C LEU A 67 -9.40 3.38 4.53
N ALA A 68 -10.59 3.68 4.00
CA ALA A 68 -11.81 2.93 4.32
C ALA A 68 -11.88 1.60 3.55
N LEU A 69 -11.97 0.49 4.28
CA LEU A 69 -11.97 -0.89 3.75
C LEU A 69 -13.32 -1.61 3.90
N GLY A 70 -14.33 -0.91 4.46
CA GLY A 70 -15.69 -1.40 4.61
C GLY A 70 -16.18 -1.31 6.05
N GLY A 71 -17.21 -2.08 6.40
CA GLY A 71 -17.80 -2.11 7.75
C GLY A 71 -17.49 -3.42 8.48
N ARG A 72 -18.53 -4.23 8.70
CA ARG A 72 -18.48 -5.44 9.56
C ARG A 72 -17.39 -6.45 9.18
N ARG A 73 -17.15 -6.69 7.88
CA ARG A 73 -16.12 -7.64 7.43
C ARG A 73 -14.71 -7.15 7.75
N ALA A 74 -14.47 -5.84 7.57
CA ALA A 74 -13.19 -5.22 7.93
C ALA A 74 -13.02 -5.18 9.46
N ALA A 75 -14.09 -4.93 10.24
CA ALA A 75 -14.04 -5.07 11.70
C ALA A 75 -13.62 -6.48 12.13
N ALA A 76 -14.25 -7.52 11.56
CA ALA A 76 -13.92 -8.91 11.86
C ALA A 76 -12.47 -9.31 11.46
N ALA A 77 -11.89 -8.59 10.50
CA ALA A 77 -10.49 -8.74 10.10
C ALA A 77 -9.51 -7.91 10.95
N GLY A 78 -10.00 -7.19 11.98
CA GLY A 78 -9.17 -6.44 12.93
C GLY A 78 -8.88 -4.99 12.54
N TYR A 79 -9.53 -4.44 11.50
CA TYR A 79 -9.32 -3.04 11.12
C TYR A 79 -9.97 -2.06 12.11
N GLY A 80 -9.27 -0.95 12.35
CA GLY A 80 -9.69 0.13 13.25
C GLY A 80 -10.84 0.96 12.70
N ILE A 81 -11.37 1.90 13.50
CA ILE A 81 -12.39 2.86 13.06
C ILE A 81 -11.74 3.90 12.15
N VAL A 82 -12.43 4.23 11.05
CA VAL A 82 -12.12 5.41 10.22
C VAL A 82 -13.42 6.14 9.90
N GLY A 83 -13.32 7.39 9.45
CA GLY A 83 -14.45 8.21 9.09
C GLY A 83 -15.30 8.65 10.29
N LYS A 84 -16.35 9.43 10.00
CA LYS A 84 -17.28 9.93 11.01
C LYS A 84 -18.37 8.88 11.29
N GLY A 85 -18.74 8.72 12.55
CA GLY A 85 -19.88 7.87 12.96
C GLY A 85 -19.56 6.39 13.21
N GLY A 86 -18.30 5.97 13.21
CA GLY A 86 -17.86 4.68 13.77
C GLY A 86 -18.21 3.40 12.99
N ALA A 87 -18.97 3.52 11.90
CA ALA A 87 -19.41 2.39 11.08
C ALA A 87 -18.33 1.89 10.11
N ALA A 88 -17.54 2.80 9.54
CA ALA A 88 -16.46 2.46 8.63
C ALA A 88 -15.21 1.97 9.37
N ARG A 89 -14.52 1.03 8.74
CA ARG A 89 -13.33 0.36 9.26
C ARG A 89 -12.22 0.40 8.24
N GLY A 90 -11.00 0.56 8.72
CA GLY A 90 -9.87 0.87 7.88
C GLY A 90 -8.58 1.04 8.66
N LEU A 91 -7.70 1.87 8.10
CA LEU A 91 -6.44 2.26 8.71
C LEU A 91 -6.11 3.71 8.36
N LEU A 92 -5.25 4.31 9.18
CA LEU A 92 -4.63 5.60 8.87
C LEU A 92 -3.30 5.34 8.18
N LEU A 93 -3.07 6.03 7.06
CA LEU A 93 -1.80 6.06 6.37
C LEU A 93 -1.18 7.44 6.59
N HIS A 94 0.04 7.49 7.12
CA HIS A 94 0.82 8.71 7.29
C HIS A 94 2.01 8.70 6.33
N PRO A 95 1.84 9.06 5.04
CA PRO A 95 2.93 9.03 4.08
C PRO A 95 3.79 10.29 4.15
N VAL A 96 5.00 10.18 3.59
CA VAL A 96 5.89 11.30 3.27
C VAL A 96 6.09 11.32 1.77
N LEU A 97 5.83 12.45 1.12
CA LEU A 97 6.09 12.67 -0.30
C LEU A 97 7.27 13.63 -0.46
N ALA A 98 8.33 13.18 -1.12
CA ALA A 98 9.46 14.01 -1.48
C ALA A 98 9.22 14.66 -2.86
N VAL A 99 9.22 15.99 -2.91
CA VAL A 99 9.04 16.78 -4.12
C VAL A 99 10.25 17.69 -4.31
N GLU A 100 10.84 17.72 -5.50
CA GLU A 100 11.92 18.65 -5.84
C GLU A 100 11.39 20.09 -5.83
N ALA A 101 12.13 21.00 -5.16
CA ALA A 101 11.70 22.36 -4.87
C ALA A 101 11.77 23.32 -6.06
#